data_AF-A0A836V0V0-F1
#
_entry.id   AF-A0A836V0V0-F1
#
_cell.length_a   1.000
_cell.length_b   1.000
_cell.length_c   1.000
_cell.angle_alpha   90.00
_cell.angle_beta   90.00
_cell.angle_gamma   90.00
#
_symmetry.space_group_name_H-M   'P 1'
#
loop_
_entity.id
_entity.type
_entity.pdbx_description
1 polymer ?
#
loop_
_entity_poly.entity_id
_entity_poly.type
_entity_poly.pdbx_seq_one_letter_code
_entity_poly.pdbx_strand_id
1 'polypeptide(L)'
;MTKLSSGISNIAYLKNEVIRMAEKNGFNEPCYKIMLDYTINNLQSSGLGEKYYGYHNIDHLLEIPLGVLLVGDSKQISNLSDEDLKYLFVSAIFHDFEPDKIIDKPSEDNVLKNLSSDHIIKNLIAQSGTDFEIIKAIILRTAYPWSGKLKENGEKSMQKCFERSEITKNNPEKQEHYIWLGWLLSVIDRMTSYALGNFSKAMHVAKMNSHALGWHPEVLVQRSVAYFD
;
A
#
# COMPACT_ATOMS: atom_id res chain seq x y z
N MET A 1 28.63 -6.06 9.67
CA MET A 1 27.53 -6.97 9.30
C MET A 1 27.63 -8.22 10.15
N THR A 2 26.88 -8.30 11.24
CA THR A 2 26.38 -9.59 11.70
C THR A 2 25.39 -10.04 10.63
N LYS A 3 25.73 -11.05 9.84
CA LYS A 3 24.72 -11.87 9.15
C LYS A 3 23.73 -12.26 10.25
N LEU A 4 22.51 -11.77 10.20
CA LEU A 4 21.41 -12.29 11.02
C LEU A 4 21.23 -13.74 10.59
N SER A 5 21.88 -14.64 11.32
CA SER A 5 21.69 -16.08 11.27
C SER A 5 20.40 -16.43 12.00
N SER A 6 19.27 -15.92 11.53
CA SER A 6 17.96 -16.43 11.91
C SER A 6 17.32 -16.95 10.63
N GLY A 7 17.01 -18.24 10.56
CA GLY A 7 16.30 -18.86 9.43
C GLY A 7 14.85 -18.40 9.27
N ILE A 8 14.56 -17.14 9.57
CA ILE A 8 13.27 -16.48 9.44
C ILE A 8 13.33 -15.72 8.11
N SER A 9 12.38 -15.95 7.22
CA SER A 9 12.29 -15.21 5.97
C SER A 9 12.02 -13.72 6.21
N ASN A 10 12.44 -12.87 5.26
CA ASN A 10 12.20 -11.43 5.35
C ASN A 10 10.70 -11.09 5.49
N ILE A 11 9.85 -11.85 4.79
CA ILE A 11 8.38 -11.77 4.92
C ILE A 11 7.93 -11.98 6.37
N ALA A 12 8.44 -13.02 7.03
CA ALA A 12 8.07 -13.31 8.42
C ALA A 12 8.57 -12.22 9.38
N TYR A 13 9.77 -11.67 9.15
CA TYR A 13 10.29 -10.53 9.92
C TYR A 13 9.40 -9.29 9.75
N LEU A 14 9.13 -8.87 8.51
CA LEU A 14 8.31 -7.70 8.21
C LEU A 14 6.89 -7.83 8.77
N LYS A 15 6.26 -8.99 8.58
CA LYS A 15 4.92 -9.27 9.14
C LYS A 15 4.90 -9.11 10.66
N ASN A 16 5.88 -9.66 11.37
CA ASN A 16 5.94 -9.53 12.83
C ASN A 16 6.14 -8.07 13.26
N GLU A 17 6.92 -7.31 12.51
CA GLU A 17 7.13 -5.89 12.79
C GLU A 17 5.88 -5.04 12.54
N VAL A 18 5.13 -5.33 11.46
CA VAL A 18 3.81 -4.73 11.21
C VAL A 18 2.87 -5.02 12.37
N ILE A 19 2.76 -6.29 12.82
CA ILE A 19 1.88 -6.67 13.93
C ILE A 19 2.29 -5.93 15.21
N ARG A 20 3.58 -5.93 15.56
CA ARG A 20 4.11 -5.24 16.74
C ARG A 20 3.78 -3.74 16.72
N MET A 21 3.92 -3.10 15.56
CA MET A 21 3.61 -1.68 15.40
C MET A 21 2.10 -1.41 15.37
N ALA A 22 1.29 -2.32 14.83
CA ALA A 22 -0.17 -2.21 14.84
C ALA A 22 -0.70 -2.26 16.28
N GLU A 23 -0.24 -3.23 17.08
CA GLU A 23 -0.58 -3.35 18.50
C GLU A 23 -0.17 -2.09 19.30
N LYS A 24 1.04 -1.55 19.02
CA LYS A 24 1.52 -0.30 19.64
C LYS A 24 0.59 0.90 19.33
N ASN A 25 0.01 0.95 18.13
CA ASN A 25 -0.92 1.99 17.70
C ASN A 25 -2.39 1.68 18.08
N GLY A 26 -2.64 0.64 18.88
CA GLY A 26 -3.97 0.31 19.38
C GLY A 26 -4.79 -0.62 18.49
N PHE A 27 -4.24 -1.11 17.38
CA PHE A 27 -4.90 -2.03 16.44
C PHE A 27 -4.73 -3.48 16.88
N ASN A 28 -5.42 -3.84 17.97
CA ASN A 28 -5.28 -5.14 18.63
C ASN A 28 -6.30 -6.19 18.18
N GLU A 29 -7.30 -5.76 17.40
CA GLU A 29 -8.38 -6.61 16.92
C GLU A 29 -7.82 -7.72 16.01
N PRO A 30 -8.29 -8.98 16.17
CA PRO A 30 -7.78 -10.10 15.38
C PRO A 30 -7.91 -9.92 13.86
N CYS A 31 -8.88 -9.11 13.41
CA CYS A 31 -9.13 -8.87 12.00
C CYS A 31 -7.88 -8.34 11.28
N TYR A 32 -7.07 -7.46 11.89
CA TYR A 32 -5.87 -6.91 11.25
C TYR A 32 -4.81 -7.97 10.93
N LYS A 33 -4.57 -8.88 11.89
CA LYS A 33 -3.66 -10.01 11.66
C LYS A 33 -4.20 -10.95 10.60
N ILE A 34 -5.52 -11.20 10.61
CA ILE A 34 -6.17 -12.05 9.62
C ILE A 34 -6.12 -11.41 8.22
N MET A 35 -6.26 -10.09 8.09
CA MET A 35 -6.09 -9.37 6.81
C MET A 35 -4.68 -9.60 6.26
N LEU A 36 -3.65 -9.39 7.08
CA LEU A 36 -2.25 -9.61 6.66
C LEU A 36 -2.03 -11.06 6.21
N ASP A 37 -2.46 -12.03 7.01
CA ASP A 37 -2.33 -13.45 6.69
C ASP A 37 -3.07 -13.82 5.41
N TYR A 38 -4.29 -13.30 5.25
CA TYR A 38 -5.10 -13.55 4.06
C TYR A 38 -4.43 -13.00 2.81
N THR A 39 -3.98 -11.75 2.83
CA THR A 39 -3.33 -11.09 1.70
C THR A 39 -2.02 -11.82 1.34
N ILE A 40 -1.16 -12.12 2.32
CA ILE A 40 0.10 -12.85 2.12
C ILE A 40 -0.17 -14.22 1.47
N ASN A 41 -1.10 -15.00 2.03
CA ASN A 41 -1.38 -16.35 1.56
C ASN A 41 -1.91 -16.35 0.12
N ASN A 42 -2.77 -15.40 -0.24
CA ASN A 42 -3.29 -15.27 -1.60
C ASN A 42 -2.18 -14.90 -2.59
N LEU A 43 -1.39 -13.86 -2.30
CA LEU A 43 -0.28 -13.46 -3.18
C LEU A 43 0.76 -14.58 -3.31
N GLN A 44 1.09 -15.28 -2.22
CA GLN A 44 2.03 -16.38 -2.24
C GLN A 44 1.51 -17.56 -3.08
N SER A 45 0.22 -17.88 -2.97
CA SER A 45 -0.42 -18.94 -3.75
C SER A 45 -0.44 -18.63 -5.25
N SER A 46 -0.47 -17.35 -5.62
CA SER A 46 -0.34 -16.87 -6.99
C SER A 46 1.10 -16.69 -7.47
N GLY A 47 2.09 -17.14 -6.70
CA GLY A 47 3.50 -17.10 -7.10
C GLY A 47 4.21 -15.77 -6.90
N LEU A 48 3.60 -14.83 -6.17
CA LEU A 48 4.15 -13.48 -5.89
C LEU A 48 4.99 -13.41 -4.61
N GLY A 49 5.41 -14.57 -4.08
CA GLY A 49 6.26 -14.70 -2.90
C GLY A 49 7.76 -14.45 -3.16
N GLU A 50 8.63 -15.02 -2.32
CA GLU A 50 10.08 -14.70 -2.28
C GLU A 50 10.84 -14.84 -3.62
N LYS A 51 10.34 -15.68 -4.53
CA LYS A 51 10.99 -15.93 -5.84
C LYS A 51 10.53 -14.95 -6.93
N TYR A 52 9.54 -14.11 -6.63
CA TYR A 52 9.02 -13.13 -7.57
C TYR A 52 9.96 -11.93 -7.67
N TYR A 53 10.40 -11.61 -8.88
CA TYR A 53 11.39 -10.55 -9.13
C TYR A 53 10.78 -9.14 -9.23
N GLY A 54 9.45 -9.03 -9.30
CA GLY A 54 8.77 -7.76 -9.46
C GLY A 54 8.81 -6.89 -8.20
N TYR A 55 8.62 -5.58 -8.38
CA TYR A 55 8.62 -4.61 -7.29
C TYR A 55 7.44 -4.82 -6.34
N HIS A 56 6.25 -5.08 -6.90
CA HIS A 56 5.02 -5.25 -6.14
C HIS A 56 4.89 -6.71 -5.66
N ASN A 57 5.75 -7.07 -4.69
CA ASN A 57 5.86 -8.38 -4.09
C ASN A 57 5.41 -8.36 -2.61
N ILE A 58 5.47 -9.52 -1.92
CA ILE A 58 5.04 -9.60 -0.51
C ILE A 58 5.89 -8.73 0.43
N ASP A 59 7.18 -8.53 0.15
CA ASP A 59 8.00 -7.62 0.96
C ASP A 59 7.47 -6.19 0.86
N HIS A 60 7.25 -5.69 -0.36
CA HIS A 60 6.67 -4.37 -0.60
C HIS A 60 5.30 -4.22 0.06
N LEU A 61 4.43 -5.22 -0.11
CA LEU A 61 3.12 -5.27 0.52
C LEU A 61 3.19 -5.07 2.04
N LEU A 62 4.23 -5.59 2.71
CA LEU A 62 4.40 -5.48 4.16
C LEU A 62 5.15 -4.21 4.58
N GLU A 63 6.04 -3.70 3.73
CA GLU A 63 6.76 -2.46 3.95
C GLU A 63 5.79 -1.27 4.04
N ILE A 64 4.76 -1.20 3.19
CA ILE A 64 3.83 -0.05 3.14
C ILE A 64 2.97 0.10 4.41
N PRO A 65 2.26 -0.93 4.92
CA PRO A 65 1.55 -0.83 6.19
C PRO A 65 2.49 -0.57 7.37
N LEU A 66 3.73 -1.08 7.34
CA LEU A 66 4.75 -0.69 8.34
C LEU A 66 5.06 0.81 8.26
N GLY A 67 5.26 1.36 7.06
CA GLY A 67 5.46 2.78 6.83
C GLY A 67 4.32 3.65 7.36
N VAL A 68 3.06 3.24 7.12
CA VAL A 68 1.88 3.91 7.69
C VAL A 68 1.95 3.96 9.22
N LEU A 69 2.24 2.83 9.86
CA LEU A 69 2.29 2.76 11.33
C LEU A 69 3.46 3.57 11.92
N LEU A 70 4.60 3.62 11.24
CA LEU A 70 5.74 4.45 11.65
C LEU A 70 5.43 5.95 11.50
N VAL A 71 4.74 6.35 10.43
CA VAL A 71 4.29 7.73 10.23
C VAL A 71 3.31 8.13 11.33
N GLY A 72 2.33 7.27 11.65
CA GLY A 72 1.40 7.50 12.77
C GLY A 72 2.12 7.66 14.11
N ASP A 73 3.02 6.73 14.43
CA ASP A 73 3.79 6.73 15.69
C ASP A 73 4.71 7.96 15.84
N SER A 74 5.19 8.53 14.74
CA SER A 74 6.06 9.72 14.75
C SER A 74 5.37 10.97 15.31
N LYS A 75 4.03 11.02 15.23
CA LYS A 75 3.19 12.18 15.58
C LYS A 75 3.61 13.50 14.92
N GLN A 76 4.33 13.43 13.80
CA GLN A 76 4.79 14.61 13.06
C GLN A 76 3.71 15.20 12.14
N ILE A 77 2.66 14.44 11.83
CA ILE A 77 1.53 14.89 11.00
C ILE A 77 0.37 15.28 11.91
N SER A 78 0.27 16.56 12.28
CA SER A 78 -0.69 17.08 13.26
C SER A 78 -2.17 16.84 12.92
N ASN A 79 -2.49 16.70 11.64
CA ASN A 79 -3.87 16.53 11.15
C ASN A 79 -4.26 15.05 10.99
N LEU A 80 -3.36 14.12 11.32
CA LEU A 80 -3.63 12.69 11.24
C LEU A 80 -4.18 12.20 12.59
N SER A 81 -5.46 11.83 12.62
CA SER A 81 -6.08 11.23 13.80
C SER A 81 -5.83 9.72 13.89
N ASP A 82 -6.11 9.11 15.04
CA ASP A 82 -6.02 7.66 15.24
C ASP A 82 -6.99 6.90 14.31
N GLU A 83 -8.16 7.50 14.04
CA GLU A 83 -9.12 6.93 13.09
C GLU A 83 -8.59 7.01 11.65
N ASP A 84 -7.94 8.12 11.28
CA ASP A 84 -7.31 8.24 9.97
C ASP A 84 -6.19 7.21 9.79
N LEU A 85 -5.38 6.98 10.82
CA LEU A 85 -4.34 5.97 10.81
C LEU A 85 -4.91 4.57 10.58
N LYS A 86 -6.09 4.27 11.15
CA LYS A 86 -6.80 3.01 10.94
C LYS A 86 -7.22 2.83 9.48
N TYR A 87 -7.82 3.86 8.86
CA TYR A 87 -8.17 3.83 7.44
C TYR A 87 -6.93 3.67 6.56
N LEU A 88 -5.84 4.40 6.84
CA LEU A 88 -4.59 4.26 6.12
C LEU A 88 -4.01 2.84 6.25
N PHE A 89 -4.02 2.26 7.44
CA PHE A 89 -3.45 0.95 7.70
C PHE A 89 -4.22 -0.14 6.94
N VAL A 90 -5.55 -0.12 7.02
CA VAL A 90 -6.40 -1.08 6.26
C VAL A 90 -6.22 -0.88 4.76
N SER A 91 -6.20 0.36 4.25
CA SER A 91 -5.93 0.62 2.83
C SER A 91 -4.54 0.16 2.41
N ALA A 92 -3.52 0.34 3.25
CA ALA A 92 -2.16 -0.11 2.97
C ALA A 92 -2.02 -1.63 2.90
N ILE A 93 -2.76 -2.39 3.70
CA ILE A 93 -2.77 -3.86 3.60
C ILE A 93 -3.31 -4.34 2.24
N PHE A 94 -4.21 -3.56 1.63
CA PHE A 94 -4.93 -3.97 0.42
C PHE A 94 -4.56 -3.18 -0.85
N HIS A 95 -3.69 -2.18 -0.77
CA HIS A 95 -3.42 -1.23 -1.87
C HIS A 95 -3.00 -1.91 -3.19
N ASP A 96 -2.29 -3.04 -3.06
CA ASP A 96 -1.76 -3.83 -4.16
C ASP A 96 -2.40 -5.24 -4.25
N PHE A 97 -3.58 -5.43 -3.66
CA PHE A 97 -4.23 -6.74 -3.64
C PHE A 97 -4.79 -7.14 -5.02
N GLU A 98 -3.91 -7.68 -5.86
CA GLU A 98 -4.20 -8.23 -7.18
C GLU A 98 -3.47 -9.58 -7.32
N PRO A 99 -3.96 -10.66 -6.68
CA PRO A 99 -3.28 -11.96 -6.70
C PRO A 99 -3.11 -12.52 -8.12
N ASP A 100 -4.05 -12.24 -9.02
CA ASP A 100 -4.02 -12.74 -10.40
C ASP A 100 -3.35 -11.76 -11.39
N LYS A 101 -2.49 -10.85 -10.92
CA LYS A 101 -1.88 -9.83 -11.78
C LYS A 101 -1.08 -10.46 -12.93
N ILE A 102 -1.28 -9.93 -14.13
CA ILE A 102 -0.60 -10.36 -15.36
C ILE A 102 0.66 -9.51 -15.61
N ILE A 103 0.63 -8.25 -15.17
CA ILE A 103 1.73 -7.29 -15.24
C ILE A 103 2.23 -7.00 -13.82
N ASP A 104 3.49 -6.58 -13.69
CA ASP A 104 4.08 -6.39 -12.35
C ASP A 104 3.39 -5.29 -11.56
N LYS A 105 3.12 -4.14 -12.18
CA LYS A 105 2.39 -3.05 -11.52
C LYS A 105 0.89 -3.36 -11.45
N PRO A 106 0.28 -3.46 -10.25
CA PRO A 106 -1.16 -3.61 -10.10
C PRO A 106 -1.91 -2.41 -10.68
N SER A 107 -3.16 -2.63 -11.05
CA SER A 107 -4.09 -1.57 -11.43
C SER A 107 -5.07 -1.33 -10.29
N GLU A 108 -5.29 -0.07 -9.91
CA GLU A 108 -6.24 0.29 -8.85
C GLU A 108 -7.65 -0.24 -9.18
N ASP A 109 -8.04 -0.27 -10.46
CA ASP A 109 -9.32 -0.83 -10.90
C ASP A 109 -9.41 -2.35 -10.65
N ASN A 110 -8.32 -3.09 -10.87
CA ASN A 110 -8.27 -4.53 -10.62
C ASN A 110 -8.23 -4.84 -9.12
N VAL A 111 -7.47 -4.06 -8.34
CA VAL A 111 -7.48 -4.14 -6.88
C VAL A 111 -8.91 -3.97 -6.36
N LEU A 112 -9.59 -2.89 -6.76
CA LEU A 112 -10.98 -2.65 -6.36
C LEU A 112 -11.93 -3.77 -6.77
N LYS A 113 -11.74 -4.36 -7.96
CA LYS A 113 -12.52 -5.51 -8.43
C LYS A 113 -12.33 -6.71 -7.49
N ASN A 114 -11.09 -7.06 -7.14
CA ASN A 114 -10.78 -8.17 -6.25
C ASN A 114 -11.37 -7.95 -4.85
N LEU A 115 -11.18 -6.75 -4.27
CA LEU A 115 -11.78 -6.40 -2.97
C LEU A 115 -13.31 -6.46 -3.02
N SER A 116 -13.91 -6.06 -4.14
CA SER A 116 -15.37 -6.04 -4.30
C SER A 116 -15.97 -7.42 -4.56
N SER A 117 -15.20 -8.39 -5.07
CA SER A 117 -15.68 -9.77 -5.26
C SER A 117 -15.47 -10.65 -4.03
N ASP A 118 -14.51 -10.29 -3.17
CA ASP A 118 -14.12 -11.12 -2.03
C ASP A 118 -14.93 -10.80 -0.77
N HIS A 119 -15.79 -11.73 -0.38
CA HIS A 119 -16.63 -11.60 0.82
C HIS A 119 -15.83 -11.67 2.14
N ILE A 120 -14.69 -12.37 2.15
CA ILE A 120 -13.82 -12.48 3.33
C ILE A 120 -13.20 -11.11 3.60
N ILE A 121 -12.65 -10.48 2.57
CA ILE A 121 -12.07 -9.13 2.67
C ILE A 121 -13.11 -8.11 3.15
N LYS A 122 -14.31 -8.12 2.56
CA LYS A 122 -15.40 -7.21 3.00
C LYS A 122 -15.75 -7.40 4.46
N ASN A 123 -15.84 -8.64 4.92
CA ASN A 123 -16.14 -8.95 6.31
C ASN A 123 -15.00 -8.48 7.24
N LEU A 124 -13.75 -8.67 6.85
CA LEU A 124 -12.60 -8.19 7.62
C LEU A 124 -12.59 -6.66 7.72
N ILE A 125 -12.83 -5.94 6.61
CA ILE A 125 -12.89 -4.47 6.62
C ILE A 125 -14.06 -3.96 7.47
N ALA A 126 -15.20 -4.65 7.47
CA ALA A 126 -16.29 -4.33 8.37
C ALA A 126 -15.91 -4.55 9.86
N GLN A 127 -15.18 -5.62 10.16
CA GLN A 127 -14.72 -5.92 11.53
C GLN A 127 -13.68 -4.92 12.05
N SER A 128 -12.88 -4.29 11.18
CA SER A 128 -12.01 -3.18 11.60
C SER A 128 -12.77 -1.88 11.87
N GLY A 129 -14.09 -1.83 11.64
CA GLY A 129 -14.91 -0.63 11.85
C GLY A 129 -14.71 0.46 10.79
N THR A 130 -13.98 0.16 9.71
CA THR A 130 -13.71 1.09 8.61
C THR A 130 -14.74 0.94 7.51
N ASP A 131 -15.10 2.06 6.88
CA ASP A 131 -16.02 2.08 5.74
C ASP A 131 -15.35 1.56 4.45
N PHE A 132 -15.94 0.52 3.85
CA PHE A 132 -15.42 -0.14 2.65
C PHE A 132 -15.32 0.79 1.43
N GLU A 133 -16.26 1.71 1.24
CA GLU A 133 -16.23 2.64 0.11
C GLU A 133 -15.12 3.68 0.29
N ILE A 134 -14.87 4.13 1.53
CA ILE A 134 -13.73 5.01 1.82
C ILE A 134 -12.39 4.29 1.59
N ILE A 135 -12.26 3.02 1.99
CA ILE A 135 -11.04 2.23 1.71
C ILE A 135 -10.75 2.17 0.21
N LYS A 136 -11.77 1.93 -0.62
CA LYS A 136 -11.63 1.97 -2.08
C LYS A 136 -11.23 3.35 -2.59
N ALA A 137 -11.81 4.43 -2.05
CA ALA A 137 -11.46 5.78 -2.45
C ALA A 137 -10.00 6.13 -2.13
N ILE A 138 -9.50 5.74 -0.96
CA ILE A 138 -8.09 5.93 -0.56
C ILE A 138 -7.17 5.16 -1.51
N ILE A 139 -7.48 3.89 -1.84
CA ILE A 139 -6.69 3.08 -2.78
C ILE A 139 -6.71 3.70 -4.18
N LEU A 140 -7.87 4.11 -4.70
CA LEU A 140 -7.95 4.79 -6.01
C LEU A 140 -7.03 6.00 -6.10
N ARG A 141 -6.85 6.72 -4.99
CA ARG A 141 -6.02 7.92 -4.92
C ARG A 141 -4.52 7.62 -4.87
N THR A 142 -4.09 6.36 -4.64
CA THR A 142 -2.65 6.02 -4.65
C THR A 142 -2.05 6.10 -6.04
N ALA A 143 -2.87 6.03 -7.08
CA ALA A 143 -2.45 6.05 -8.48
C ALA A 143 -1.48 7.20 -8.80
N TYR A 144 -0.41 6.85 -9.51
CA TYR A 144 0.67 7.77 -9.83
C TYR A 144 1.19 7.57 -11.27
N PRO A 145 1.47 8.66 -12.00
CA PRO A 145 1.31 10.07 -11.62
C PRO A 145 -0.16 10.52 -11.60
N TRP A 146 -0.60 11.18 -10.52
CA TRP A 146 -1.98 11.68 -10.37
C TRP A 146 -2.25 12.91 -11.26
N SER A 147 -2.39 12.68 -12.57
CA SER A 147 -2.51 13.72 -13.59
C SER A 147 -3.27 13.22 -14.82
N GLY A 148 -3.74 14.16 -15.65
CA GLY A 148 -4.43 13.88 -16.92
C GLY A 148 -5.60 12.91 -16.77
N LYS A 149 -5.75 12.00 -17.75
CA LYS A 149 -6.86 11.05 -17.81
C LYS A 149 -6.90 10.07 -16.63
N LEU A 150 -5.74 9.74 -16.04
CA LEU A 150 -5.67 8.89 -14.85
C LEU A 150 -6.37 9.57 -13.67
N LYS A 151 -6.04 10.85 -13.41
CA LYS A 151 -6.68 11.66 -12.37
C LYS A 151 -8.19 11.80 -12.63
N GLU A 152 -8.59 12.18 -13.84
CA GLU A 152 -10.01 12.38 -14.17
C GLU A 152 -10.85 11.11 -13.95
N ASN A 153 -10.32 9.94 -14.33
CA ASN A 153 -10.99 8.67 -14.12
C ASN A 153 -11.01 8.28 -12.64
N GLY A 154 -9.88 8.46 -11.93
CA GLY A 154 -9.76 8.22 -10.51
C GLY A 154 -10.75 9.06 -9.70
N GLU A 155 -10.84 10.37 -9.95
CA GLU A 155 -11.79 11.28 -9.30
C GLU A 155 -13.24 10.86 -9.53
N LYS A 156 -13.60 10.45 -10.75
CA LYS A 156 -14.95 9.92 -11.03
C LYS A 156 -15.26 8.63 -10.27
N SER A 157 -14.30 7.72 -10.15
CA SER A 157 -14.46 6.48 -9.38
C SER A 157 -14.53 6.75 -7.88
N MET A 158 -13.70 7.67 -7.37
CA MET A 158 -13.73 8.11 -5.97
C MET A 158 -15.05 8.76 -5.62
N GLN A 159 -15.57 9.63 -6.48
CA GLN A 159 -16.86 10.29 -6.26
C GLN A 159 -18.00 9.28 -6.06
N LYS A 160 -18.03 8.21 -6.86
CA LYS A 160 -19.01 7.11 -6.68
C LYS A 160 -18.86 6.41 -5.33
N CYS A 161 -17.64 6.24 -4.85
CA CYS A 161 -17.40 5.68 -3.52
C CYS A 161 -17.91 6.64 -2.43
N PHE A 162 -17.63 7.93 -2.57
CA PHE A 162 -18.07 8.93 -1.60
C PHE A 162 -19.59 9.08 -1.52
N GLU A 163 -20.30 8.93 -2.63
CA GLU A 163 -21.77 8.95 -2.67
C GLU A 163 -22.41 7.72 -2.01
N ARG A 164 -21.66 6.62 -1.87
CA ARG A 164 -22.12 5.36 -1.29
C ARG A 164 -21.78 5.20 0.20
N SER A 165 -20.83 5.95 0.72
CA SER A 165 -20.53 5.98 2.16
C SER A 165 -21.39 7.02 2.87
N GLU A 166 -22.04 6.61 3.94
CA GLU A 166 -22.82 7.52 4.81
C GLU A 166 -21.94 8.58 5.50
N ILE A 167 -20.63 8.36 5.61
CA ILE A 167 -19.68 9.30 6.23
C ILE A 167 -19.36 10.48 5.29
N THR A 168 -19.24 10.21 4.00
CA THR A 168 -18.79 11.19 3.00
C THR A 168 -19.90 11.72 2.12
N LYS A 169 -21.04 11.04 2.06
CA LYS A 169 -22.18 11.46 1.24
C LYS A 169 -22.67 12.82 1.71
N ASN A 170 -22.76 13.76 0.76
CA ASN A 170 -23.11 15.16 1.02
C ASN A 170 -22.18 15.87 2.02
N ASN A 171 -20.95 15.38 2.22
CA ASN A 171 -19.97 15.98 3.12
C ASN A 171 -18.64 16.26 2.37
N PRO A 172 -18.54 17.39 1.65
CA PRO A 172 -17.35 17.73 0.87
C PRO A 172 -16.06 17.81 1.69
N GLU A 173 -16.15 18.29 2.93
CA GLU A 173 -14.99 18.38 3.84
C GLU A 173 -14.41 16.99 4.14
N LYS A 174 -15.28 16.00 4.42
CA LYS A 174 -14.84 14.61 4.60
C LYS A 174 -14.30 13.99 3.31
N GLN A 175 -14.88 14.32 2.15
CA GLN A 175 -14.36 13.84 0.86
C GLN A 175 -12.95 14.37 0.61
N GLU A 176 -12.71 15.67 0.82
CA GLU A 176 -11.40 16.29 0.68
C GLU A 176 -10.37 15.68 1.64
N HIS A 177 -10.77 15.43 2.88
CA HIS A 177 -9.93 14.77 3.88
C HIS A 177 -9.49 13.36 3.46
N TYR A 178 -10.40 12.53 2.96
CA TYR A 178 -10.04 11.18 2.49
C TYR A 178 -9.26 11.19 1.17
N ILE A 179 -9.42 12.22 0.32
CA ILE A 179 -8.52 12.46 -0.82
C ILE A 179 -7.10 12.78 -0.32
N TRP A 180 -6.97 13.60 0.73
CA TRP A 180 -5.68 13.89 1.36
C TRP A 180 -5.04 12.63 1.97
N LEU A 181 -5.80 11.78 2.64
CA LEU A 181 -5.30 10.50 3.15
C LEU A 181 -4.82 9.57 2.04
N GLY A 182 -5.57 9.46 0.94
CA GLY A 182 -5.13 8.70 -0.22
C GLY A 182 -3.84 9.25 -0.86
N TRP A 183 -3.68 10.58 -0.88
CA TRP A 183 -2.43 11.19 -1.31
C TRP A 183 -1.28 10.85 -0.36
N LEU A 184 -1.50 10.91 0.96
CA LEU A 184 -0.51 10.53 1.95
C LEU A 184 -0.09 9.07 1.78
N LEU A 185 -1.04 8.14 1.58
CA LEU A 185 -0.74 6.74 1.30
C LEU A 185 0.09 6.59 0.02
N SER A 186 -0.23 7.33 -1.05
CA SER A 186 0.58 7.36 -2.28
C SER A 186 2.03 7.77 -2.02
N VAL A 187 2.29 8.71 -1.11
CA VAL A 187 3.65 9.12 -0.74
C VAL A 187 4.34 8.00 0.05
N ILE A 188 3.66 7.43 1.04
CA ILE A 188 4.18 6.34 1.86
C ILE A 188 4.56 5.14 0.99
N ASP A 189 3.67 4.72 0.10
CA ASP A 189 3.88 3.64 -0.88
C ASP A 189 5.20 3.82 -1.66
N ARG A 190 5.40 5.00 -2.23
CA ARG A 190 6.58 5.27 -3.08
C ARG A 190 7.88 5.45 -2.31
N MET A 191 7.84 5.82 -1.03
CA MET A 191 9.02 6.21 -0.26
C MET A 191 9.48 5.16 0.74
N THR A 192 8.57 4.34 1.28
CA THR A 192 8.85 3.49 2.44
C THR A 192 9.93 2.45 2.15
N SER A 193 9.81 1.73 1.03
CA SER A 193 10.78 0.70 0.63
C SER A 193 12.22 1.25 0.51
N TYR A 194 12.35 2.52 0.09
CA TYR A 194 13.64 3.21 0.01
C TYR A 194 14.16 3.66 1.38
N ALA A 195 13.26 4.10 2.27
CA ALA A 195 13.60 4.63 3.58
C ALA A 195 13.94 3.55 4.63
N LEU A 196 13.35 2.36 4.52
CA LEU A 196 13.59 1.25 5.45
C LEU A 196 14.94 0.55 5.23
N GLY A 197 15.63 0.85 4.13
CA GLY A 197 16.84 0.17 3.69
C GLY A 197 18.10 1.00 3.78
N ASN A 198 19.24 0.32 3.59
CA ASN A 198 20.49 0.99 3.26
C ASN A 198 20.59 1.27 1.75
N PHE A 199 21.69 1.88 1.32
CA PHE A 199 21.94 2.19 -0.09
C PHE A 199 21.76 0.98 -1.03
N SER A 200 22.20 -0.22 -0.62
CA SER A 200 22.05 -1.43 -1.45
C SER A 200 20.59 -1.83 -1.64
N LYS A 201 19.75 -1.73 -0.59
CA LYS A 201 18.29 -1.95 -0.72
C LYS A 201 17.66 -0.89 -1.60
N ALA A 202 18.02 0.38 -1.44
CA ALA A 202 17.52 1.47 -2.28
C ALA A 202 17.85 1.24 -3.77
N MET A 203 19.08 0.81 -4.09
CA MET A 203 19.46 0.43 -5.46
C MET A 203 18.64 -0.76 -5.98
N HIS A 204 18.44 -1.78 -5.15
CA HIS A 204 17.65 -2.95 -5.53
C HIS A 204 16.19 -2.58 -5.83
N VAL A 205 15.57 -1.77 -4.97
CA VAL A 205 14.22 -1.25 -5.16
C VAL A 205 14.14 -0.41 -6.45
N ALA A 206 15.09 0.49 -6.69
CA ALA A 206 15.14 1.29 -7.92
C ALA A 206 15.19 0.42 -9.18
N LYS A 207 15.97 -0.67 -9.15
CA LYS A 207 16.06 -1.64 -10.25
C LYS A 207 14.75 -2.39 -10.48
N MET A 208 14.08 -2.82 -9.41
CA MET A 208 12.80 -3.53 -9.54
C MET A 208 11.71 -2.58 -10.05
N ASN A 209 11.67 -1.35 -9.54
CA ASN A 209 10.67 -0.37 -9.95
C ASN A 209 10.85 0.05 -11.42
N SER A 210 12.10 0.23 -11.89
CA SER A 210 12.33 0.53 -13.30
C SER A 210 11.95 -0.63 -14.23
N HIS A 211 12.11 -1.88 -13.77
CA HIS A 211 11.59 -3.06 -14.46
C HIS A 211 10.05 -3.05 -14.50
N ALA A 212 9.39 -2.81 -13.37
CA ALA A 212 7.93 -2.74 -13.26
C ALA A 212 7.32 -1.67 -14.19
N LEU A 213 8.02 -0.54 -14.34
CA LEU A 213 7.64 0.58 -15.20
C LEU A 213 8.05 0.41 -16.67
N GLY A 214 8.74 -0.68 -17.02
CA GLY A 214 9.19 -0.94 -18.39
C GLY A 214 10.17 0.12 -18.93
N TRP A 215 11.03 0.67 -18.08
CA TRP A 215 11.98 1.70 -18.51
C TRP A 215 12.94 1.15 -19.58
N HIS A 216 13.16 1.94 -20.64
CA HIS A 216 14.15 1.63 -21.65
C HIS A 216 15.57 1.65 -21.02
N PRO A 217 16.48 0.73 -21.39
CA PRO A 217 17.85 0.70 -20.85
C PRO A 217 18.60 2.03 -21.01
N GLU A 218 18.35 2.79 -22.07
CA GLU A 218 18.96 4.12 -22.28
C GLU A 218 18.58 5.11 -21.17
N VAL A 219 17.33 5.10 -20.71
CA VAL A 219 16.88 5.96 -19.61
C VAL A 219 17.62 5.59 -18.32
N LEU A 220 17.82 4.30 -18.07
CA LEU A 220 18.58 3.83 -16.91
C LEU A 220 20.03 4.29 -16.97
N VAL A 221 20.69 4.18 -18.13
CA VAL A 221 22.07 4.64 -18.33
C VAL A 221 22.17 6.14 -18.11
N GLN A 222 21.33 6.94 -18.77
CA GLN A 222 21.31 8.40 -18.62
C GLN A 222 21.12 8.82 -17.16
N ARG A 223 20.14 8.25 -16.46
CA ARG A 223 19.89 8.57 -15.05
C ARG A 223 21.03 8.14 -14.12
N SER A 224 21.75 7.07 -14.44
CA SER A 224 22.85 6.56 -13.63
C SER A 224 24.09 7.44 -13.72
N VAL A 225 24.30 8.13 -14.84
CA VAL A 225 25.46 9.02 -15.06
C VAL A 225 25.15 10.50 -14.88
N ALA A 226 23.89 10.88 -14.72
CA ALA A 226 23.44 12.28 -14.61
C ALA A 226 24.08 13.09 -13.46
N TYR A 227 24.71 12.44 -12.48
CA TYR A 227 25.50 13.13 -11.45
C TYR A 227 26.84 13.67 -11.98
N PHE A 228 27.37 13.09 -13.07
CA PHE A 228 28.64 13.45 -13.68
C PHE A 228 28.52 14.41 -14.88
N ASP A 229 27.30 14.60 -15.38
CA ASP A 229 26.95 15.63 -16.38
C ASP A 229 26.81 17.00 -15.71
#